data_AF-A0A0F8WFZ9-F1
#
_entry.id   AF-A0A0F8WFZ9-F1
#
_cell.length_a   1.000
_cell.length_b   1.000
_cell.length_c   1.000
_cell.angle_alpha   90.00
_cell.angle_beta   90.00
_cell.angle_gamma   90.00
#
_symmetry.space_group_name_H-M   'P 1'
#
loop_
_entity.id
_entity.type
_entity.pdbx_description
1 polymer ?
#
loop_
_entity_poly.entity_id
_entity_poly.type
_entity_poly.pdbx_seq_one_letter_code
_entity_poly.pdbx_strand_id
1 'polypeptide(L)'
;SKAIKELRGLIDKSLREQEAGMSLIRDKLRGLKDRKDADEKKIIDEVIKRLPEVKELELDTSEKLRDKLEKLQGNERLDWKSIRGLEEALKNARVGTGVTIFGGVSKIAIDRHILDPYTPTGTVNGTNTDFVLKKPPNPTASLKVWLGGSLRSLTEDYTLSNRTITFLIAPQTGEILKVEHRI
;
A
#
# COMPACT_ATOMS: atom_id res chain seq x y z
N SER A 1 78.48 -53.64 -45.28
CA SER A 1 78.15 -52.29 -45.77
C SER A 1 78.12 -51.31 -44.61
N LYS A 2 78.83 -50.18 -44.71
CA LYS A 2 78.92 -49.12 -43.69
C LYS A 2 77.54 -48.59 -43.27
N ALA A 3 76.60 -48.53 -44.22
CA ALA A 3 75.22 -48.08 -44.03
C ALA A 3 74.43 -48.93 -43.01
N ILE A 4 74.63 -50.26 -42.98
CA ILE A 4 73.92 -51.15 -42.04
C ILE A 4 74.36 -50.90 -40.59
N LYS A 5 75.63 -50.52 -40.39
CA LYS A 5 76.18 -50.23 -39.06
C LYS A 5 75.66 -48.88 -38.52
N GLU A 6 75.51 -47.89 -39.40
CA GLU A 6 74.91 -46.58 -39.06
C GLU A 6 73.41 -46.69 -38.75
N LEU A 7 72.66 -47.47 -39.53
CA LEU A 7 71.24 -47.78 -39.25
C LEU A 7 71.04 -48.44 -37.89
N ARG A 8 71.88 -49.42 -37.52
CA ARG A 8 71.84 -50.03 -36.18
C ARG A 8 72.11 -49.03 -35.07
N GLY A 9 73.11 -48.16 -35.25
CA GLY A 9 73.41 -47.10 -34.28
C GLY A 9 72.27 -46.10 -34.09
N LEU A 10 71.57 -45.74 -35.17
CA LEU A 10 70.38 -44.88 -35.12
C LEU A 10 69.21 -45.57 -34.41
N ILE A 11 68.98 -46.85 -34.69
CA ILE A 11 67.93 -47.64 -34.02
C ILE A 11 68.20 -47.73 -32.52
N ASP A 12 69.43 -48.05 -32.11
CA ASP A 12 69.81 -48.14 -30.70
C ASP A 12 69.66 -46.79 -29.98
N LYS A 13 69.99 -45.69 -30.64
CA LYS A 13 69.78 -44.35 -30.11
C LYS A 13 68.29 -44.03 -29.94
N SER A 14 67.47 -44.33 -30.95
CA SER A 14 66.02 -44.10 -30.87
C SER A 14 65.34 -44.95 -29.79
N LEU A 15 65.79 -46.18 -29.57
CA LEU A 15 65.27 -47.06 -28.52
C LEU A 15 65.57 -46.49 -27.13
N ARG A 16 66.80 -46.01 -26.90
CA ARG A 16 67.18 -45.35 -25.64
C ARG A 16 66.40 -44.07 -25.39
N GLU A 17 66.17 -43.26 -26.42
CA GLU A 17 65.35 -42.04 -26.33
C GLU A 17 63.88 -42.37 -26.00
N GLN A 18 63.33 -43.43 -26.60
CA GLN A 18 61.98 -43.91 -26.29
C GLN A 18 61.86 -44.44 -24.87
N GLU A 19 62.86 -45.17 -24.37
CA GLU A 19 62.89 -45.67 -22.99
C GLU A 19 62.95 -44.52 -21.96
N ALA A 20 63.76 -43.49 -22.24
CA ALA A 20 63.84 -42.29 -21.41
C ALA A 20 62.53 -41.49 -21.43
N GLY A 21 61.88 -41.36 -22.60
CA GLY A 21 60.55 -40.76 -22.69
C GLY A 21 59.50 -41.55 -21.90
N MET A 22 59.52 -42.87 -22.01
CA MET A 22 58.62 -43.77 -21.29
C MET A 22 58.86 -43.76 -19.77
N SER A 23 60.07 -43.52 -19.27
CA SER A 23 60.29 -43.38 -17.83
C SER A 23 59.68 -42.08 -17.29
N LEU A 24 59.88 -40.96 -17.99
CA LEU A 24 59.28 -39.66 -17.63
C LEU A 24 57.76 -39.70 -17.64
N ILE A 25 57.16 -40.38 -18.62
CA ILE A 25 55.71 -40.58 -18.68
C ILE A 25 55.25 -41.43 -17.50
N ARG A 26 55.95 -42.52 -17.16
CA ARG A 26 55.61 -43.35 -16.00
C ARG A 26 55.72 -42.60 -14.68
N ASP A 27 56.73 -41.76 -14.52
CA ASP A 27 56.92 -40.95 -13.31
C ASP A 27 55.85 -39.86 -13.18
N LYS A 28 55.50 -39.18 -14.28
CA LYS A 28 54.35 -38.25 -14.30
C LYS A 28 53.03 -38.96 -14.02
N LEU A 29 52.83 -40.14 -14.59
CA LEU A 29 51.61 -40.92 -14.37
C LEU A 29 51.48 -41.41 -12.92
N ARG A 30 52.61 -41.76 -12.27
CA ARG A 30 52.64 -42.02 -10.82
C ARG A 30 52.25 -40.78 -10.04
N GLY A 31 52.83 -39.61 -10.33
CA GLY A 31 52.47 -38.36 -9.66
C GLY A 31 51.00 -37.95 -9.84
N LEU A 32 50.36 -38.33 -10.96
CA LEU A 32 48.93 -38.12 -11.16
C LEU A 32 48.06 -39.14 -10.40
N LYS A 33 48.49 -40.39 -10.29
CA LYS A 33 47.82 -41.43 -9.49
C LYS A 33 48.01 -41.24 -7.98
N ASP A 34 49.13 -40.66 -7.56
CA ASP A 34 49.45 -40.27 -6.18
C ASP A 34 48.80 -38.94 -5.78
N ARG A 35 47.83 -38.44 -6.58
CA ARG A 35 46.77 -37.58 -6.04
C ARG A 35 45.94 -38.41 -5.07
N LYS A 36 46.55 -38.67 -3.92
CA LYS A 36 45.98 -39.20 -2.70
C LYS A 36 44.80 -38.29 -2.38
N ASP A 37 43.65 -38.74 -2.86
CA ASP A 37 42.30 -38.29 -2.64
C ASP A 37 42.26 -36.89 -2.04
N ALA A 38 42.20 -35.87 -2.91
CA ALA A 38 41.61 -34.61 -2.48
C ALA A 38 40.19 -35.00 -2.06
N ASP A 39 40.00 -35.26 -0.76
CA ASP A 39 38.80 -35.89 -0.20
C ASP A 39 37.60 -35.05 -0.66
N GLU A 40 36.95 -35.46 -1.75
CA GLU A 40 35.92 -34.65 -2.39
C GLU A 40 34.82 -34.32 -1.39
N LYS A 41 34.56 -35.24 -0.46
CA LYS A 41 33.67 -35.06 0.69
C LYS A 41 34.09 -33.89 1.59
N LYS A 42 35.37 -33.78 1.95
CA LYS A 42 35.88 -32.67 2.78
C LYS A 42 35.84 -31.34 2.04
N ILE A 43 36.15 -31.35 0.74
CA ILE A 43 36.10 -30.15 -0.09
C ILE A 43 34.65 -29.67 -0.24
N ILE A 44 33.71 -30.59 -0.46
CA ILE A 44 32.27 -30.29 -0.49
C ILE A 44 31.80 -29.72 0.85
N ASP A 45 32.18 -30.33 1.98
CA ASP A 45 31.82 -29.85 3.32
C ASP A 45 32.38 -28.46 3.62
N GLU A 46 33.64 -28.18 3.25
CA GLU A 46 34.22 -26.85 3.40
C GLU A 46 33.57 -25.81 2.48
N VAL A 47 33.23 -26.19 1.25
CA VAL A 47 32.54 -25.31 0.31
C VAL A 47 31.13 -24.98 0.82
N ILE A 48 30.38 -25.96 1.34
CA ILE A 48 29.05 -25.74 1.93
C ILE A 48 29.12 -24.78 3.13
N LYS A 49 30.13 -24.92 4.00
CA LYS A 49 30.31 -23.99 5.14
C LYS A 49 30.63 -22.55 4.74
N ARG A 50 31.18 -22.33 3.54
CA ARG A 50 31.53 -20.99 3.02
C ARG A 50 30.40 -20.36 2.22
N LEU A 51 29.39 -21.12 1.83
CA LEU A 51 28.19 -20.55 1.23
C LEU A 51 27.43 -19.82 2.35
N PRO A 52 27.06 -18.54 2.17
CA PRO A 52 26.16 -17.90 3.11
C PRO A 52 24.87 -18.71 3.14
N GLU A 53 24.32 -18.97 4.33
CA GLU A 53 22.95 -19.41 4.47
C GLU A 53 22.10 -18.43 3.67
N VAL A 54 21.55 -18.89 2.55
CA VAL A 54 20.49 -18.16 1.88
C VAL A 54 19.37 -18.19 2.91
N LYS A 55 19.23 -17.11 3.68
CA LYS A 55 18.01 -16.85 4.43
C LYS A 55 16.93 -16.95 3.39
N GLU A 56 16.22 -18.08 3.38
CA GLU A 56 14.97 -18.18 2.67
C GLU A 56 14.23 -16.90 3.02
N LEU A 57 13.84 -16.14 2.00
CA LEU A 57 12.80 -15.15 2.19
C LEU A 57 11.68 -15.96 2.81
N GLU A 58 11.51 -15.87 4.13
CA GLU A 58 10.34 -16.40 4.80
C GLU A 58 9.19 -15.66 4.13
N LEU A 59 8.59 -16.32 3.13
CA LEU A 59 7.32 -15.90 2.59
C LEU A 59 6.39 -16.08 3.77
N ASP A 60 6.22 -14.99 4.51
CA ASP A 60 5.23 -14.88 5.56
C ASP A 60 3.96 -15.53 5.01
N THR A 61 3.37 -16.42 5.79
CA THR A 61 2.10 -17.02 5.42
C THR A 61 1.11 -15.90 5.08
N SER A 62 0.13 -16.17 4.22
CA SER A 62 -0.88 -15.17 3.83
C SER A 62 -1.53 -14.48 5.04
N GLU A 63 -1.63 -15.20 6.16
CA GLU A 63 -2.11 -14.70 7.46
C GLU A 63 -1.13 -13.69 8.09
N LYS A 64 0.16 -14.06 8.21
CA LYS A 64 1.19 -13.14 8.73
C LYS A 64 1.33 -11.88 7.87
N LEU A 65 1.22 -12.01 6.54
CA LEU A 65 1.22 -10.87 5.63
C LEU A 65 0.03 -9.96 5.86
N ARG A 66 -1.17 -10.53 6.01
CA ARG A 66 -2.39 -9.77 6.33
C ARG A 66 -2.23 -9.01 7.64
N ASP A 67 -1.77 -9.67 8.69
CA ASP A 67 -1.59 -9.04 10.01
C ASP A 67 -0.57 -7.89 9.96
N LYS A 68 0.49 -8.02 9.16
CA LYS A 68 1.46 -6.95 8.91
C LYS A 68 0.81 -5.77 8.17
N LEU A 69 -0.01 -6.02 7.15
CA LEU A 69 -0.75 -4.97 6.43
C LEU A 69 -1.77 -4.25 7.32
N GLU A 70 -2.41 -4.96 8.26
CA GLU A 70 -3.38 -4.38 9.20
C GLU A 70 -2.72 -3.41 10.19
N LYS A 71 -1.44 -3.63 10.53
CA LYS A 71 -0.66 -2.77 11.46
C LYS A 71 -0.19 -1.45 10.84
N LEU A 72 -0.21 -1.32 9.51
CA LEU A 72 0.25 -0.11 8.82
C LEU A 72 -0.67 1.09 9.11
N GLN A 73 -0.10 2.28 9.29
CA GLN A 73 -0.82 3.51 9.65
C GLN A 73 -0.55 4.65 8.66
N GLY A 74 -1.50 5.58 8.57
CA GLY A 74 -1.36 6.78 7.73
C GLY A 74 -1.05 6.47 6.26
N ASN A 75 0.01 7.09 5.75
CA ASN A 75 0.44 6.99 4.36
C ASN A 75 1.21 5.69 4.04
N GLU A 76 1.54 4.89 5.05
CA GLU A 76 2.20 3.59 4.86
C GLU A 76 1.19 2.49 4.54
N ARG A 77 -0.11 2.77 4.63
CA ARG A 77 -1.17 1.81 4.25
C ARG A 77 -1.16 1.58 2.74
N LEU A 78 -1.58 0.39 2.34
CA LEU A 78 -1.72 0.02 0.93
C LEU A 78 -2.65 1.01 0.21
N ASP A 79 -2.16 1.60 -0.90
CA ASP A 79 -3.01 2.45 -1.74
C ASP A 79 -4.15 1.61 -2.31
N TRP A 80 -5.37 2.13 -2.17
CA TRP A 80 -6.58 1.48 -2.64
C TRP A 80 -6.58 1.22 -4.15
N LYS A 81 -5.88 2.05 -4.93
CA LYS A 81 -5.73 1.87 -6.39
C LYS A 81 -4.91 0.62 -6.75
N SER A 82 -4.07 0.16 -5.84
CA SER A 82 -3.27 -1.05 -6.04
C SER A 82 -4.06 -2.34 -5.79
N ILE A 83 -5.30 -2.23 -5.29
CA ILE A 83 -6.18 -3.38 -5.02
C ILE A 83 -7.05 -3.64 -6.25
N ARG A 84 -6.76 -4.73 -6.96
CA ARG A 84 -7.52 -5.15 -8.14
C ARG A 84 -9.01 -5.32 -7.83
N GLY A 85 -9.87 -4.71 -8.64
CA GLY A 85 -11.33 -4.82 -8.53
C GLY A 85 -11.93 -3.96 -7.42
N LEU A 86 -11.13 -3.28 -6.59
CA LEU A 86 -11.66 -2.41 -5.53
C LEU A 86 -12.32 -1.16 -6.11
N GLU A 87 -11.77 -0.59 -7.17
CA GLU A 87 -12.38 0.55 -7.88
C GLU A 87 -13.74 0.18 -8.48
N GLU A 88 -13.84 -1.01 -9.07
CA GLU A 88 -15.08 -1.54 -9.63
C GLU A 88 -16.09 -1.89 -8.53
N ALA A 89 -15.65 -2.48 -7.42
CA ALA A 89 -16.49 -2.74 -6.26
C ALA A 89 -17.03 -1.43 -5.65
N LEU A 90 -16.21 -0.39 -5.57
CA LEU A 90 -16.61 0.95 -5.12
C LEU A 90 -17.58 1.61 -6.11
N LYS A 91 -17.32 1.45 -7.41
CA LYS A 91 -18.21 1.92 -8.47
C LYS A 91 -19.55 1.19 -8.41
N ASN A 92 -19.58 -0.13 -8.26
CA ASN A 92 -20.81 -0.92 -8.15
C ASN A 92 -21.58 -0.59 -6.85
N ALA A 93 -20.88 -0.38 -5.75
CA ALA A 93 -21.47 0.12 -4.51
C ALA A 93 -22.08 1.52 -4.66
N ARG A 94 -21.51 2.38 -5.51
CA ARG A 94 -22.02 3.72 -5.83
C ARG A 94 -23.10 3.72 -6.94
N VAL A 95 -23.04 2.77 -7.87
CA VAL A 95 -23.95 2.62 -9.02
C VAL A 95 -25.24 1.91 -8.64
N GLY A 96 -25.30 1.29 -7.45
CA GLY A 96 -26.56 0.87 -6.82
C GLY A 96 -27.43 2.03 -6.28
N THR A 97 -27.05 3.29 -6.50
CA THR A 97 -27.84 4.46 -6.06
C THR A 97 -28.89 4.84 -7.10
N GLY A 98 -29.73 3.87 -7.47
CA GLY A 98 -31.03 4.09 -8.06
C GLY A 98 -32.09 3.73 -7.03
N VAL A 99 -32.70 4.76 -6.41
CA VAL A 99 -34.01 4.74 -5.73
C VAL A 99 -34.51 3.35 -5.28
N THR A 100 -34.34 3.00 -4.00
CA THR A 100 -35.17 1.95 -3.37
C THR A 100 -36.12 2.62 -2.38
N ILE A 101 -37.29 2.98 -2.90
CA ILE A 101 -38.49 3.26 -2.11
C ILE A 101 -38.93 1.88 -1.58
N PHE A 102 -39.22 1.77 -0.28
CA PHE A 102 -39.58 0.57 0.51
C PHE A 102 -38.42 -0.18 1.19
N GLY A 103 -38.25 0.09 2.49
CA GLY A 103 -37.84 -0.94 3.47
C GLY A 103 -36.36 -1.23 3.65
N GLY A 104 -35.47 -0.23 3.67
CA GLY A 104 -34.07 -0.47 4.07
C GLY A 104 -33.24 0.80 4.07
N VAL A 105 -32.89 1.32 5.26
CA VAL A 105 -31.97 2.45 5.38
C VAL A 105 -30.52 1.94 5.29
N SER A 106 -29.91 2.02 4.12
CA SER A 106 -28.47 1.77 3.98
C SER A 106 -27.70 2.78 4.82
N LYS A 107 -26.79 2.32 5.69
CA LYS A 107 -25.93 3.14 6.56
C LYS A 107 -25.00 4.12 5.78
N ILE A 108 -25.04 4.10 4.44
CA ILE A 108 -24.34 5.00 3.51
C ILE A 108 -25.33 5.97 2.79
N ALA A 109 -26.65 5.79 2.90
CA ALA A 109 -27.70 6.69 2.41
C ALA A 109 -28.27 7.65 3.48
N ILE A 110 -27.75 7.60 4.71
CA ILE A 110 -28.13 8.51 5.81
C ILE A 110 -26.98 9.39 6.32
N ASP A 111 -25.80 9.39 5.69
CA ASP A 111 -24.80 10.43 5.99
C ASP A 111 -25.09 11.72 5.20
N ARG A 112 -26.37 12.11 5.17
CA ARG A 112 -26.71 13.53 5.21
C ARG A 112 -26.31 13.94 6.61
N HIS A 113 -25.10 14.45 6.77
CA HIS A 113 -24.54 14.81 8.06
C HIS A 113 -25.34 15.99 8.62
N ILE A 114 -26.47 15.68 9.25
CA ILE A 114 -27.33 16.63 9.94
C ILE A 114 -26.55 17.04 11.19
N LEU A 115 -26.26 18.33 11.31
CA LEU A 115 -25.69 18.87 12.54
C LEU A 115 -26.78 18.96 13.59
N ASP A 116 -26.49 18.51 14.82
CA ASP A 116 -27.36 18.71 15.97
C ASP A 116 -27.75 20.20 16.11
N PRO A 117 -28.98 20.50 16.57
CA PRO A 117 -29.42 21.88 16.74
C PRO A 117 -28.44 22.71 17.59
N TYR A 118 -27.96 23.83 17.05
CA TYR A 118 -27.01 24.71 17.72
C TYR A 118 -27.41 26.18 17.57
N THR A 119 -26.80 27.06 18.37
CA THR A 119 -26.95 28.51 18.22
C THR A 119 -25.84 29.05 17.32
N PRO A 120 -26.16 29.75 16.21
CA PRO A 120 -25.16 30.34 15.34
C PRO A 120 -24.45 31.49 16.04
N THR A 121 -23.32 31.91 15.46
CA THR A 121 -22.52 33.02 16.01
C THR A 121 -23.23 34.35 15.74
N GLY A 122 -23.29 35.22 16.74
CA GLY A 122 -23.99 36.50 16.66
C GLY A 122 -24.79 36.76 17.93
N THR A 123 -24.90 38.02 18.35
CA THR A 123 -25.63 38.40 19.57
C THR A 123 -27.09 38.69 19.25
N VAL A 124 -28.03 38.11 19.98
CA VAL A 124 -29.46 38.46 19.92
C VAL A 124 -29.70 39.64 20.86
N ASN A 125 -29.73 40.86 20.32
CA ASN A 125 -29.78 42.12 21.08
C ASN A 125 -30.84 43.12 20.60
N GLY A 126 -31.77 42.70 19.73
CA GLY A 126 -32.79 43.58 19.15
C GLY A 126 -32.31 44.43 17.97
N THR A 127 -31.02 44.44 17.64
CA THR A 127 -30.48 45.25 16.53
C THR A 127 -29.65 44.44 15.52
N ASN A 128 -29.00 43.35 15.94
CA ASN A 128 -28.19 42.51 15.05
C ASN A 128 -29.08 41.63 14.14
N THR A 129 -28.87 41.71 12.84
CA THR A 129 -29.58 40.91 11.83
C THR A 129 -28.76 39.74 11.31
N ASP A 130 -27.44 39.77 11.48
CA ASP A 130 -26.52 38.82 10.84
C ASP A 130 -26.03 37.76 11.83
N PHE A 131 -26.15 36.50 11.42
CA PHE A 131 -25.73 35.34 12.21
C PHE A 131 -24.97 34.34 11.35
N VAL A 132 -23.89 33.78 11.88
CA VAL A 132 -22.95 32.93 11.13
C VAL A 132 -23.04 31.47 11.58
N LEU A 133 -23.36 30.59 10.62
CA LEU A 133 -23.37 29.14 10.78
C LEU A 133 -21.95 28.58 10.89
N LYS A 134 -21.78 27.47 11.63
CA LYS A 134 -20.49 26.78 11.76
C LYS A 134 -20.00 26.20 10.43
N LYS A 135 -20.94 25.70 9.61
CA LYS A 135 -20.70 25.14 8.27
C LYS A 135 -21.80 25.64 7.32
N PRO A 136 -21.52 25.78 6.00
CA PRO A 136 -22.55 26.13 5.04
C PRO A 136 -23.56 24.98 4.88
N PRO A 137 -24.88 25.25 4.74
CA PRO A 137 -25.87 24.22 4.48
C PRO A 137 -25.73 23.61 3.08
N ASN A 138 -25.83 22.28 2.99
CA ASN A 138 -25.89 21.56 1.72
C ASN A 138 -26.89 20.39 1.81
N PRO A 139 -28.00 20.41 1.07
CA PRO A 139 -28.47 21.49 0.19
C PRO A 139 -28.87 22.74 0.99
N THR A 140 -28.86 23.92 0.36
CA THR A 140 -29.26 25.21 0.98
C THR A 140 -30.63 25.14 1.64
N ALA A 141 -31.59 24.47 0.98
CA ALA A 141 -32.95 24.27 1.48
C ALA A 141 -33.06 23.34 2.71
N SER A 142 -31.95 22.76 3.19
CA SER A 142 -31.94 21.93 4.40
C SER A 142 -31.93 22.74 5.70
N LEU A 143 -31.62 24.04 5.63
CA LEU A 143 -31.55 24.89 6.81
C LEU A 143 -32.93 25.10 7.42
N LYS A 144 -33.03 24.84 8.72
CA LYS A 144 -34.15 25.22 9.57
C LYS A 144 -33.65 26.23 10.59
N VAL A 145 -34.40 27.32 10.74
CA VAL A 145 -34.09 28.40 11.68
C VAL A 145 -35.27 28.55 12.63
N TRP A 146 -35.03 28.38 13.93
CA TRP A 146 -36.01 28.60 14.97
C TRP A 146 -35.64 29.82 15.78
N LEU A 147 -36.61 30.73 15.93
CA LEU A 147 -36.48 31.92 16.76
C LEU A 147 -37.64 31.98 17.74
N GLY A 148 -37.35 31.91 19.04
CA GLY A 148 -38.37 31.88 20.09
C GLY A 148 -39.27 30.63 20.03
N GLY A 149 -38.82 29.56 19.37
CA GLY A 149 -39.60 28.34 19.14
C GLY A 149 -40.36 28.30 17.80
N SER A 150 -40.51 29.44 17.12
CA SER A 150 -41.18 29.51 15.81
C SER A 150 -40.21 29.26 14.67
N LEU A 151 -40.61 28.45 13.69
CA LEU A 151 -39.86 28.22 12.46
C LEU A 151 -39.94 29.45 11.57
N ARG A 152 -38.80 29.83 10.97
CA ARG A 152 -38.70 30.98 10.06
C ARG A 152 -38.57 30.54 8.61
N SER A 153 -39.18 31.31 7.72
CA SER A 153 -39.21 31.06 6.28
C SER A 153 -38.01 31.70 5.58
N LEU A 154 -37.36 30.94 4.69
CA LEU A 154 -36.32 31.47 3.81
C LEU A 154 -36.94 32.48 2.83
N THR A 155 -36.24 33.58 2.56
CA THR A 155 -36.63 34.76 1.77
C THR A 155 -37.76 35.62 2.33
N GLU A 156 -38.60 35.11 3.23
CA GLU A 156 -39.65 35.89 3.89
C GLU A 156 -39.21 36.48 5.23
N ASP A 157 -38.59 35.67 6.11
CA ASP A 157 -38.13 36.12 7.44
C ASP A 157 -36.61 36.36 7.47
N TYR A 158 -35.87 35.60 6.67
CA TYR A 158 -34.42 35.70 6.58
C TYR A 158 -33.91 35.32 5.19
N THR A 159 -32.72 35.79 4.86
CA THR A 159 -31.96 35.34 3.70
C THR A 159 -30.73 34.54 4.14
N LEU A 160 -30.25 33.65 3.28
CA LEU A 160 -29.06 32.85 3.52
C LEU A 160 -28.08 33.05 2.37
N SER A 161 -26.87 33.49 2.69
CA SER A 161 -25.75 33.56 1.73
C SER A 161 -24.57 32.77 2.26
N ASN A 162 -24.21 31.69 1.57
CA ASN A 162 -23.16 30.74 1.97
C ASN A 162 -23.41 30.14 3.36
N ARG A 163 -22.96 30.82 4.43
CA ARG A 163 -23.15 30.43 5.83
C ARG A 163 -23.69 31.55 6.72
N THR A 164 -24.05 32.69 6.15
CA THR A 164 -24.56 33.85 6.88
C THR A 164 -26.07 33.94 6.70
N ILE A 165 -26.78 33.93 7.82
CA ILE A 165 -28.21 34.21 7.91
C ILE A 165 -28.35 35.70 8.15
N THR A 166 -29.15 36.37 7.34
CA THR A 166 -29.51 37.78 7.52
C THR A 166 -31.03 37.88 7.70
N PHE A 167 -31.47 38.20 8.91
CA PHE A 167 -32.88 38.42 9.22
C PHE A 167 -33.38 39.75 8.63
N LEU A 168 -34.63 39.76 8.17
CA LEU A 168 -35.30 40.99 7.73
C LEU A 168 -35.65 41.88 8.93
N ILE A 169 -36.02 41.28 10.06
CA ILE A 169 -36.28 41.95 11.34
C ILE A 169 -35.34 41.38 12.39
N ALA A 170 -34.57 42.24 13.05
CA ALA A 170 -33.62 41.81 14.07
C ALA A 170 -34.34 41.06 15.22
N PRO A 171 -33.88 39.86 15.60
CA PRO A 171 -34.39 39.14 16.75
C PRO A 171 -34.36 39.97 18.05
N GLN A 172 -35.45 39.96 18.81
CA GLN A 172 -35.56 40.74 20.05
C GLN A 172 -34.70 40.15 21.16
N THR A 173 -34.19 41.02 22.05
CA THR A 173 -33.42 40.60 23.22
C THR A 173 -34.21 39.60 24.07
N GLY A 174 -33.58 38.45 24.35
CA GLY A 174 -34.20 37.36 25.11
C GLY A 174 -34.78 36.23 24.24
N GLU A 175 -34.90 36.42 22.92
CA GLU A 175 -35.28 35.34 22.02
C GLU A 175 -34.15 34.31 21.86
N ILE A 176 -34.53 33.03 21.77
CA ILE A 176 -33.58 31.93 21.58
C ILE A 176 -33.51 31.60 20.08
N LEU A 177 -32.31 31.75 19.50
CA LEU A 177 -32.01 31.36 18.12
C LEU A 177 -31.35 29.97 18.08
N LYS A 178 -31.98 29.04 17.35
CA LYS A 178 -31.45 27.70 17.07
C LYS A 178 -31.51 27.40 15.59
N VAL A 179 -30.54 26.63 15.10
CA VAL A 179 -30.45 26.20 13.69
C VAL A 179 -30.09 24.73 13.60
N GLU A 180 -30.62 24.06 12.57
CA GLU A 180 -30.30 22.68 12.19
C GLU A 180 -30.17 22.65 10.67
N HIS A 181 -29.13 22.00 10.16
CA HIS A 181 -28.95 21.84 8.72
C HIS A 181 -28.07 20.64 8.39
N ARG A 182 -28.08 20.25 7.12
CA ARG A 182 -27.20 19.23 6.56
C ARG A 182 -25.94 19.87 6.00
N ILE A 183 -24.85 19.10 5.94
CA ILE A 183 -23.62 19.46 5.23
C ILE A 183 -23.33 18.48 4.10
#